data_AF-A0A256VMR1-F1
#
_entry.id   AF-A0A256VMR1-F1
#
_cell.length_a   1.000
_cell.length_b   1.000
_cell.length_c   1.000
_cell.angle_alpha   90.00
_cell.angle_beta   90.00
_cell.angle_gamma   90.00
#
_symmetry.space_group_name_H-M   'P 1'
#
loop_
_entity.id
_entity.type
_entity.pdbx_description
1 polymer ?
#
loop_
_entity_poly.entity_id
_entity_poly.type
_entity_poly.pdbx_seq_one_letter_code
_entity_poly.pdbx_strand_id
1 'polypeptide(L)'
;MNNQVAQQQKPTKLTDLVLDRVKQMQDTQDLSLPKNYNASNALNAAFLELQKVQDRNHRPALEVCSHDSIVKSLLDMTLQGLSPAKDQCYFIVYGNELQMQRSYFGTVAAVKRLDGVKKVRAEVVHEKDDFEIGANEDMELVVKRFVPKFENQDNQIVGAFAMIKTDEGTDFTVMTKKEIDQSWSQTRQKNNKVQQNFGQEMAKRTVLNRAAKMFINTSDDSDLLTGAINDTTSNEYDDERRDVTPVEDEKQSTDELLEGFQKSQEAKAKGVSNNGNSNEGKEASEEVADGQTELFNEGTIKPADEADS
;
A
#
# COMPACT_ATOMS: atom_id res chain seq x y z
N MET A 1 -5.58 -44.70 -12.03
CA MET A 1 -4.58 -43.91 -11.28
C MET A 1 -3.86 -43.03 -12.29
N ASN A 2 -4.30 -41.79 -12.49
CA ASN A 2 -3.55 -40.79 -13.26
C ASN A 2 -3.47 -39.53 -12.39
N ASN A 3 -2.40 -39.44 -11.60
CA ASN A 3 -2.02 -38.20 -10.93
C ASN A 3 -1.47 -37.25 -12.00
N GLN A 4 -2.33 -36.37 -12.52
CA GLN A 4 -1.85 -35.10 -13.03
C GLN A 4 -1.50 -34.26 -11.80
N VAL A 5 -0.23 -34.37 -11.41
CA VAL A 5 0.41 -33.41 -10.53
C VAL A 5 0.24 -32.05 -11.20
N ALA A 6 -0.49 -31.16 -10.53
CA ALA A 6 -0.63 -29.77 -10.93
C ALA A 6 0.74 -29.22 -11.36
N GLN A 7 0.81 -28.69 -12.58
CA GLN A 7 1.99 -27.99 -13.06
C GLN A 7 2.19 -26.76 -12.17
N GLN A 8 2.99 -26.93 -11.12
CA GLN A 8 3.56 -25.83 -10.36
C GLN A 8 4.27 -24.91 -11.36
N GLN A 9 3.68 -23.75 -11.61
CA GLN A 9 4.33 -22.69 -12.35
C GLN A 9 5.66 -22.39 -11.64
N LYS A 10 6.78 -22.66 -12.31
CA LYS A 10 8.11 -22.58 -11.68
C LYS A 10 8.35 -21.16 -11.12
N PRO A 11 8.80 -21.04 -9.84
CA PRO A 11 9.06 -19.78 -9.13
C PRO A 11 9.78 -18.72 -9.94
N THR A 12 10.75 -19.16 -10.74
CA THR A 12 11.66 -18.34 -11.53
C THR A 12 10.91 -17.52 -12.60
N LYS A 13 9.85 -18.05 -13.20
CA LYS A 13 9.20 -17.38 -14.35
C LYS A 13 8.46 -16.10 -13.99
N LEU A 14 7.79 -16.04 -12.84
CA LEU A 14 6.97 -14.90 -12.45
C LEU A 14 7.85 -13.71 -12.04
N THR A 15 8.87 -13.96 -11.21
CA THR A 15 9.83 -12.93 -10.81
C THR A 15 10.64 -12.42 -11.99
N ASP A 16 11.03 -13.31 -12.91
CA ASP A 16 11.76 -12.94 -14.12
C ASP A 16 10.90 -12.07 -15.05
N LEU A 17 9.61 -12.40 -15.22
CA LEU A 17 8.66 -11.61 -16.01
C LEU A 17 8.56 -10.17 -15.50
N VAL A 18 8.36 -9.98 -14.19
CA VAL A 18 8.26 -8.65 -13.59
C VAL A 18 9.58 -7.91 -13.69
N LEU A 19 10.70 -8.60 -13.44
CA LEU A 19 12.03 -8.00 -13.54
C LEU A 19 12.34 -7.53 -14.96
N ASP A 20 11.98 -8.30 -15.98
CA ASP A 20 12.19 -7.92 -17.38
C ASP A 20 11.28 -6.76 -17.79
N ARG A 21 10.04 -6.71 -17.29
CA ARG A 21 9.15 -5.55 -17.48
C ARG A 21 9.72 -4.29 -16.85
N VAL A 22 10.28 -4.39 -15.65
CA VAL A 22 10.93 -3.26 -14.97
C VAL A 22 12.13 -2.78 -15.80
N LYS A 23 13.01 -3.67 -16.26
CA LYS A 23 14.15 -3.28 -17.13
C LYS A 23 13.66 -2.55 -18.39
N GLN A 24 12.62 -3.06 -19.04
CA GLN A 24 12.04 -2.38 -20.22
C GLN A 24 11.53 -0.98 -19.89
N MET A 25 10.91 -0.78 -18.72
CA MET A 25 10.47 0.54 -18.27
C MET A 25 11.66 1.46 -17.99
N GLN A 26 12.77 0.94 -17.45
CA GLN A 26 14.01 1.71 -17.29
C GLN A 26 14.58 2.16 -18.64
N ASP A 27 14.50 1.30 -19.66
CA ASP A 27 15.03 1.60 -20.99
C ASP A 27 14.13 2.52 -21.83
N THR A 28 12.80 2.46 -21.64
CA THR A 28 11.83 3.10 -22.55
C THR A 28 11.01 4.24 -21.94
N GLN A 29 10.93 4.33 -20.62
CA GLN A 29 10.05 5.24 -19.89
C GLN A 29 10.78 6.06 -18.81
N ASP A 30 12.12 6.11 -18.89
CA ASP A 30 12.99 6.83 -17.95
C ASP A 30 12.71 6.48 -16.48
N LEU A 31 12.31 5.22 -16.22
CA LEU A 31 12.07 4.74 -14.88
C LEU A 31 13.41 4.64 -14.13
N SER A 32 13.51 5.37 -13.03
CA SER A 32 14.63 5.24 -12.09
C SER A 32 14.18 4.54 -10.81
N LEU A 33 14.82 3.43 -10.48
CA LEU A 33 14.60 2.76 -9.19
C LEU A 33 15.44 3.43 -8.09
N PRO A 34 15.02 3.34 -6.81
CA PRO A 34 15.78 3.94 -5.71
C PRO A 34 17.22 3.39 -5.63
N LYS A 35 18.20 4.27 -5.40
CA LYS A 35 19.65 3.94 -5.44
C LYS A 35 20.08 2.71 -4.63
N ASN A 36 19.41 2.44 -3.51
CA ASN A 36 19.73 1.32 -2.60
C ASN A 36 18.67 0.20 -2.62
N TYR A 37 17.90 0.12 -3.71
CA TYR A 37 16.87 -0.89 -3.91
C TYR A 37 17.32 -1.92 -4.95
N ASN A 38 17.21 -3.20 -4.60
CA ASN A 38 17.50 -4.30 -5.52
C ASN A 38 16.18 -5.01 -5.85
N ALA A 39 15.68 -4.81 -7.07
CA ALA A 39 14.42 -5.37 -7.54
C ALA A 39 14.41 -6.91 -7.50
N SER A 40 15.50 -7.57 -7.89
CA SER A 40 15.57 -9.04 -7.89
C SER A 40 15.45 -9.61 -6.48
N ASN A 41 16.15 -9.04 -5.50
CA ASN A 41 16.07 -9.46 -4.11
C ASN A 41 14.67 -9.23 -3.53
N ALA A 42 14.05 -8.09 -3.85
CA ALA A 42 12.71 -7.76 -3.39
C ALA A 42 11.64 -8.67 -4.00
N LEU A 43 11.75 -9.00 -5.29
CA LEU A 43 10.85 -9.94 -5.97
C LEU A 43 11.00 -11.37 -5.42
N ASN A 44 12.22 -11.82 -5.15
CA ASN A 44 12.46 -13.11 -4.50
C ASN A 44 11.85 -13.15 -3.09
N ALA A 45 12.02 -12.08 -2.31
CA ALA A 45 11.38 -11.97 -0.99
C ALA A 45 9.85 -11.99 -1.10
N ALA A 46 9.28 -11.29 -2.08
CA ALA A 46 7.84 -11.28 -2.31
C ALA A 46 7.32 -12.65 -2.70
N PHE A 47 8.03 -13.40 -3.56
CA PHE A 47 7.63 -14.76 -3.91
C PHE A 47 7.62 -15.70 -2.69
N LEU A 48 8.59 -15.58 -1.79
CA LEU A 48 8.61 -16.35 -0.55
C LEU A 48 7.45 -15.98 0.38
N GLU A 49 7.08 -14.70 0.43
CA GLU A 49 5.95 -14.26 1.25
C GLU A 49 4.61 -14.69 0.66
N LEU A 50 4.44 -14.62 -0.66
CA LEU A 50 3.22 -15.05 -1.37
C LEU A 50 2.85 -16.52 -1.12
N GLN A 51 3.83 -17.38 -0.83
CA GLN A 51 3.56 -18.78 -0.47
C GLN A 51 2.75 -18.93 0.82
N LYS A 52 2.77 -17.91 1.70
CA LYS A 52 2.05 -17.89 2.97
C LYS A 52 0.72 -17.14 2.88
N VAL A 53 0.51 -16.37 1.82
CA VAL A 53 -0.70 -15.56 1.64
C VAL A 53 -1.85 -16.48 1.23
N GLN A 54 -2.97 -16.34 1.93
CA GLN A 54 -4.16 -17.17 1.73
C GLN A 54 -5.41 -16.29 1.62
N ASP A 55 -6.43 -16.79 0.94
CA ASP A 55 -7.76 -16.23 1.00
C ASP A 55 -8.45 -16.57 2.34
N ARG A 56 -9.67 -16.06 2.51
CA ARG A 56 -10.45 -16.26 3.73
C ARG A 56 -10.93 -17.70 3.94
N ASN A 57 -10.87 -18.52 2.90
CA ASN A 57 -11.14 -19.95 2.93
C ASN A 57 -9.85 -20.77 3.11
N HIS A 58 -8.74 -20.13 3.49
CA HIS A 58 -7.42 -20.74 3.71
C HIS A 58 -6.83 -21.38 2.45
N ARG A 59 -7.23 -20.89 1.27
CA ARG A 59 -6.68 -21.35 -0.01
C ARG A 59 -5.48 -20.48 -0.40
N PRO A 60 -4.37 -21.05 -0.90
CA PRO A 60 -3.19 -20.28 -1.29
C PRO A 60 -3.49 -19.22 -2.35
N ALA A 61 -2.92 -18.02 -2.18
CA ALA A 61 -3.10 -16.90 -3.11
C ALA A 61 -2.69 -17.25 -4.55
N LEU A 62 -1.60 -18.02 -4.70
CA LEU A 62 -1.08 -18.47 -5.99
C LEU A 62 -2.03 -19.44 -6.74
N GLU A 63 -3.05 -19.97 -6.06
CA GLU A 63 -4.05 -20.85 -6.67
C GLU A 63 -5.35 -20.12 -7.02
N VAL A 64 -5.74 -19.12 -6.20
CA VAL A 64 -7.04 -18.44 -6.33
C VAL A 64 -6.98 -17.13 -7.09
N CYS A 65 -5.83 -16.44 -7.05
CA CYS A 65 -5.68 -15.13 -7.68
C CYS A 65 -5.37 -15.27 -9.18
N SER A 66 -5.86 -14.31 -9.97
CA SER A 66 -5.52 -14.20 -11.39
C SER A 66 -4.02 -13.92 -11.55
N HIS A 67 -3.41 -14.51 -12.58
CA HIS A 67 -2.00 -14.28 -12.88
C HIS A 67 -1.69 -12.78 -13.05
N ASP A 68 -2.60 -12.05 -13.70
CA ASP A 68 -2.46 -10.63 -13.98
C ASP A 68 -2.43 -9.79 -12.69
N SER A 69 -3.30 -10.11 -11.72
CA SER A 69 -3.32 -9.42 -10.41
C SER A 69 -2.03 -9.63 -9.62
N ILE A 70 -1.45 -10.83 -9.71
CA ILE A 70 -0.18 -11.15 -9.04
C ILE A 70 0.96 -10.36 -9.68
N VAL A 71 1.04 -10.36 -11.02
CA VAL A 71 2.05 -9.60 -11.77
C VAL A 71 1.92 -8.10 -11.48
N LYS A 72 0.70 -7.55 -11.49
CA LYS A 72 0.45 -6.15 -11.18
C LYS A 72 0.90 -5.80 -9.77
N SER A 73 0.52 -6.59 -8.76
CA SER A 73 0.92 -6.37 -7.37
C SER A 73 2.43 -6.39 -7.16
N LEU A 74 3.14 -7.29 -7.83
CA LEU A 74 4.61 -7.36 -7.78
C LEU A 74 5.27 -6.20 -8.53
N LEU A 75 4.66 -5.75 -9.63
CA LEU A 75 5.12 -4.58 -10.37
C LEU A 75 4.95 -3.31 -9.53
N ASP A 76 3.77 -3.09 -8.95
CA ASP A 76 3.47 -1.93 -8.09
C ASP A 76 4.45 -1.86 -6.91
N MET A 77 4.77 -3.01 -6.30
CA MET A 77 5.76 -3.12 -5.23
C MET A 77 7.15 -2.69 -5.72
N THR A 78 7.53 -3.15 -6.90
CA THR A 78 8.87 -2.93 -7.45
C THR A 78 9.07 -1.50 -7.91
N LEU A 79 8.06 -0.90 -8.55
CA LEU A 79 8.04 0.51 -8.92
C LEU A 79 8.18 1.40 -7.69
N GLN A 80 7.44 1.09 -6.63
CA GLN A 80 7.54 1.80 -5.36
C GLN A 80 8.82 1.48 -4.58
N GLY A 81 9.68 0.59 -5.08
CA GLY A 81 10.91 0.18 -4.43
C GLY A 81 10.71 -0.44 -3.04
N LEU A 82 9.59 -1.13 -2.82
CA LEU A 82 9.24 -1.69 -1.52
C LEU A 82 9.65 -3.16 -1.43
N SER A 83 9.85 -3.65 -0.21
CA SER A 83 10.14 -5.06 0.02
C SER A 83 9.34 -5.60 1.22
N PRO A 84 8.65 -6.74 1.06
CA PRO A 84 7.93 -7.37 2.15
C PRO A 84 8.87 -7.91 3.24
N ALA A 85 10.12 -8.26 2.90
CA ALA A 85 11.13 -8.66 3.89
C ALA A 85 11.55 -7.53 4.86
N LYS A 86 11.13 -6.29 4.60
CA LYS A 86 11.32 -5.14 5.48
C LYS A 86 9.99 -4.63 6.06
N ASP A 87 8.94 -5.45 5.98
CA ASP A 87 7.58 -5.10 6.35
C ASP A 87 7.08 -3.82 5.68
N GLN A 88 7.53 -3.52 4.45
CA GLN A 88 7.17 -2.28 3.74
C GLN A 88 5.85 -2.41 2.95
N CYS A 89 5.43 -3.63 2.67
CA CYS A 89 4.18 -3.90 1.97
C CYS A 89 3.68 -5.30 2.35
N TYR A 90 2.39 -5.50 2.15
CA TYR A 90 1.71 -6.78 2.36
C TYR A 90 0.86 -7.11 1.13
N PHE A 91 0.61 -8.39 0.90
CA PHE A 91 -0.29 -8.83 -0.16
C PHE A 91 -1.57 -9.38 0.45
N ILE A 92 -2.70 -8.98 -0.10
CA ILE A 92 -4.02 -9.33 0.39
C ILE A 92 -4.85 -9.86 -0.78
N VAL A 93 -5.53 -10.98 -0.54
CA VAL A 93 -6.46 -11.58 -1.52
C VAL A 93 -7.84 -10.94 -1.37
N TYR A 94 -8.36 -10.41 -2.48
CA TYR A 94 -9.73 -9.95 -2.61
C TYR A 94 -10.42 -10.73 -3.73
N GLY A 95 -11.26 -11.70 -3.36
CA GLY A 95 -11.91 -12.57 -4.35
C GLY A 95 -10.88 -13.38 -5.13
N ASN A 96 -10.75 -13.11 -6.43
CA ASN A 96 -9.77 -13.70 -7.34
C ASN A 96 -8.61 -12.74 -7.68
N GLU A 97 -8.46 -11.63 -6.95
CA GLU A 97 -7.44 -10.62 -7.22
C GLU A 97 -6.46 -10.53 -6.04
N LEU A 98 -5.17 -10.50 -6.34
CA LEU A 98 -4.14 -10.14 -5.38
C LEU A 98 -3.94 -8.62 -5.42
N GLN A 99 -3.94 -7.97 -4.26
CA GLN A 99 -3.58 -6.57 -4.13
C GLN A 99 -2.39 -6.40 -3.19
N MET A 100 -1.45 -5.57 -3.59
CA MET A 100 -0.39 -5.08 -2.71
C MET A 100 -0.89 -3.85 -1.95
N GLN A 101 -0.69 -3.84 -0.63
CA GLN A 101 -0.93 -2.69 0.22
C GLN A 101 0.37 -2.23 0.86
N ARG A 102 0.57 -0.92 0.90
CA ARG A 102 1.69 -0.32 1.62
C ARG A 102 1.50 -0.41 3.12
N SER A 103 2.59 -0.70 3.83
CA SER A 103 2.62 -0.58 5.28
C SER A 103 2.97 0.85 5.71
N TYR A 104 2.90 1.11 7.02
CA TYR A 104 3.48 2.32 7.62
C TYR A 104 4.95 2.51 7.21
N PHE A 105 5.78 1.46 7.29
CA PHE A 105 7.18 1.51 6.90
C PHE A 105 7.37 1.71 5.40
N GLY A 106 6.45 1.21 4.58
CA GLY A 106 6.42 1.46 3.15
C GLY A 106 6.19 2.94 2.83
N THR A 107 5.19 3.55 3.47
CA THR A 107 4.91 4.98 3.33
C THR A 107 6.09 5.82 3.80
N VAL A 108 6.66 5.52 4.97
CA VAL A 108 7.87 6.22 5.45
C VAL A 108 9.03 6.08 4.46
N ALA A 109 9.23 4.89 3.90
CA ALA A 109 10.31 4.64 2.94
C ALA A 109 10.09 5.38 1.61
N ALA A 110 8.86 5.43 1.10
CA ALA A 110 8.50 6.17 -0.10
C ALA A 110 8.75 7.67 0.10
N VAL A 111 8.22 8.26 1.17
CA VAL A 111 8.37 9.70 1.46
C VAL A 111 9.84 10.08 1.69
N LYS A 112 10.62 9.26 2.41
CA LYS A 112 12.05 9.52 2.65
C LYS A 112 12.93 9.49 1.39
N ARG A 113 12.43 8.97 0.26
CA ARG A 113 13.18 8.95 -1.00
C ARG A 113 12.99 10.21 -1.82
N LEU A 114 11.94 10.97 -1.54
CA LEU A 114 11.73 12.27 -2.15
C LEU A 114 12.87 13.20 -1.76
N ASP A 115 13.35 13.95 -2.74
CA ASP A 115 14.45 14.87 -2.53
C ASP A 115 14.06 15.93 -1.48
N GLY A 116 15.03 16.25 -0.62
CA GLY A 116 14.87 17.21 0.46
C GLY A 116 14.15 16.69 1.72
N VAL A 117 13.55 15.48 1.72
CA VAL A 117 12.94 14.93 2.94
C VAL A 117 14.02 14.43 3.92
N LYS A 118 14.05 15.03 5.12
CA LYS A 118 14.99 14.70 6.20
C LYS A 118 14.41 13.75 7.24
N LYS A 119 13.15 13.94 7.62
CA LYS A 119 12.53 13.18 8.72
C LYS A 119 11.04 13.02 8.49
N VAL A 120 10.55 11.83 8.82
CA VAL A 120 9.12 11.48 8.77
C VAL A 120 8.77 10.80 10.08
N ARG A 121 7.75 11.30 10.78
CA ARG A 121 7.30 10.73 12.06
C ARG A 121 5.80 10.97 12.24
N ALA A 122 5.10 10.03 12.87
CA ALA A 122 3.74 10.23 13.35
C ALA A 122 3.64 9.88 14.83
N GLU A 123 2.78 10.57 15.55
CA GLU A 123 2.49 10.34 16.96
C GLU A 123 1.00 10.47 17.25
N VAL A 124 0.56 9.81 18.31
CA VAL A 124 -0.81 9.92 18.83
C VAL A 124 -0.86 10.95 19.95
N VAL A 125 -2.02 11.56 20.12
CA VAL A 125 -2.34 12.47 21.23
C VAL A 125 -3.38 11.77 22.08
N HIS A 126 -3.05 11.55 23.35
CA HIS A 126 -3.97 10.98 24.33
C HIS A 126 -4.71 12.07 25.08
N GLU A 127 -5.82 11.70 25.69
CA GLU A 127 -6.50 12.56 26.65
C GLU A 127 -5.53 13.01 27.75
N LYS A 128 -5.57 14.30 28.10
CA LYS A 128 -4.69 14.98 29.07
C LYS A 128 -3.23 15.18 28.64
N ASP A 129 -2.86 14.89 27.39
CA ASP A 129 -1.58 15.34 26.83
C ASP A 129 -1.61 16.85 26.56
N ASP A 130 -0.47 17.52 26.74
CA ASP A 130 -0.35 18.94 26.38
C ASP A 130 -0.13 19.03 24.87
N PHE A 131 -1.20 19.30 24.12
CA PHE A 131 -1.18 19.41 22.66
C PHE A 131 -1.83 20.71 22.18
N GLU A 132 -1.06 21.52 21.46
CA GLU A 132 -1.52 22.81 20.92
C GLU A 132 -1.11 22.95 19.46
N ILE A 133 -2.06 23.37 18.62
CA ILE A 133 -1.84 23.68 17.20
C ILE A 133 -1.98 25.18 16.94
N GLY A 134 -1.51 25.65 15.80
CA GLY A 134 -1.82 26.96 15.27
C GLY A 134 -1.54 27.05 13.79
N ALA A 135 -1.40 28.27 13.29
CA ALA A 135 -1.00 28.55 11.92
C ALA A 135 0.30 29.36 11.89
N ASN A 136 1.14 29.14 10.87
CA ASN A 136 2.27 30.02 10.55
C ASN A 136 1.80 31.23 9.72
N GLU A 137 2.75 32.05 9.25
CA GLU A 137 2.47 33.26 8.45
C GLU A 137 1.81 32.95 7.10
N ASP A 138 2.08 31.76 6.56
CA ASP A 138 1.53 31.25 5.30
C ASP A 138 0.21 30.49 5.47
N MET A 139 -0.41 30.59 6.66
CA MET A 139 -1.67 29.93 7.02
C MET A 139 -1.60 28.39 7.05
N GLU A 140 -0.41 27.82 7.12
CA GLU A 140 -0.18 26.39 7.24
C GLU A 140 -0.28 25.94 8.70
N LEU A 141 -0.83 24.74 8.91
CA LEU A 141 -0.98 24.17 10.24
C LEU A 141 0.40 23.85 10.85
N VAL A 142 0.60 24.28 12.09
CA VAL A 142 1.79 23.95 12.89
C VAL A 142 1.42 23.34 14.24
N VAL A 143 2.20 22.36 14.70
CA VAL A 143 2.13 21.87 16.08
C VAL A 143 3.03 22.75 16.95
N LYS A 144 2.43 23.57 17.81
CA LYS A 144 3.13 24.51 18.69
C LYS A 144 3.72 23.82 19.91
N ARG A 145 2.99 22.85 20.47
CA ARG A 145 3.38 22.14 21.68
C ARG A 145 2.85 20.72 21.64
N PHE A 146 3.71 19.76 21.96
CA PHE A 146 3.35 18.37 22.20
C PHE A 146 4.22 17.81 23.33
N VAL A 147 3.61 17.53 24.48
CA VAL A 147 4.27 16.92 25.64
C VAL A 147 3.45 15.70 26.09
N PRO A 148 3.79 14.49 25.61
CA PRO A 148 3.12 13.27 26.06
C PRO A 148 3.56 12.94 27.49
N LYS A 149 2.63 12.42 28.30
CA LYS A 149 2.94 11.92 29.65
C LYS A 149 2.84 10.40 29.68
N PHE A 150 3.73 9.76 30.43
CA PHE A 150 3.72 8.30 30.59
C PHE A 150 2.38 7.80 31.15
N GLU A 151 1.83 8.50 32.14
CA GLU A 151 0.54 8.18 32.77
C GLU A 151 -0.66 8.28 31.82
N ASN A 152 -0.52 8.97 30.69
CA ASN A 152 -1.59 9.15 29.72
C ASN A 152 -1.58 8.10 28.61
N GLN A 153 -0.57 7.24 28.52
CA GLN A 153 -0.43 6.28 27.42
C GLN A 153 -1.58 5.27 27.35
N ASP A 154 -2.24 5.00 28.48
CA ASP A 154 -3.41 4.13 28.58
C ASP A 154 -4.74 4.89 28.41
N ASN A 155 -4.71 6.22 28.31
CA ASN A 155 -5.91 7.02 28.09
C ASN A 155 -6.42 6.87 26.65
N GLN A 156 -7.64 7.36 26.40
CA GLN A 156 -8.21 7.35 25.06
C GLN A 156 -7.42 8.27 24.11
N ILE A 157 -7.26 7.83 22.87
CA ILE A 157 -6.65 8.62 21.80
C ILE A 157 -7.66 9.69 21.38
N VAL A 158 -7.28 10.97 21.47
CA VAL A 158 -8.09 12.12 21.03
C VAL A 158 -7.75 12.59 19.63
N GLY A 159 -6.57 12.21 19.12
CA GLY A 159 -6.14 12.49 17.75
C GLY A 159 -4.76 11.91 17.46
N ALA A 160 -4.26 12.20 16.26
CA ALA A 160 -2.90 11.87 15.85
C ALA A 160 -2.37 12.98 14.94
N PHE A 161 -1.05 13.08 14.86
CA PHE A 161 -0.39 14.00 13.95
C PHE A 161 0.82 13.35 13.28
N ALA A 162 1.11 13.78 12.05
CA ALA A 162 2.31 13.44 11.32
C ALA A 162 3.14 14.71 11.08
N MET A 163 4.45 14.53 11.02
CA MET A 163 5.44 15.54 10.73
C MET A 163 6.36 15.02 9.62
N ILE A 164 6.46 15.80 8.55
CA ILE A 164 7.42 15.60 7.47
C ILE A 164 8.33 16.83 7.45
N LYS A 165 9.61 16.62 7.77
CA LYS A 165 10.63 17.66 7.76
C LYS A 165 11.39 17.61 6.45
N THR A 166 11.41 18.71 5.72
CA THR A 166 12.13 18.88 4.46
C THR A 166 13.33 19.82 4.62
N ASP A 167 14.01 20.14 3.52
CA ASP A 167 14.98 21.22 3.44
C ASP A 167 14.34 22.60 3.59
N GLU A 168 13.10 22.74 3.15
CA GLU A 168 12.35 24.00 3.12
C GLU A 168 11.62 24.29 4.43
N GLY A 169 11.19 23.25 5.15
CA GLY A 169 10.36 23.46 6.34
C GLY A 169 9.98 22.19 7.08
N THR A 170 8.90 22.29 7.85
CA THR A 170 8.30 21.16 8.55
C THR A 170 6.80 21.23 8.43
N ASP A 171 6.25 20.29 7.66
CA ASP A 171 4.84 20.15 7.42
C ASP A 171 4.21 19.28 8.49
N PHE A 172 3.09 19.74 9.03
CA PHE A 172 2.29 19.01 9.99
C PHE A 172 0.92 18.68 9.41
N THR A 173 0.51 17.43 9.57
CA THR A 173 -0.87 17.00 9.34
C THR A 173 -1.44 16.51 10.65
N VAL A 174 -2.59 17.02 11.05
CA VAL A 174 -3.28 16.63 12.28
C VAL A 174 -4.63 16.02 11.91
N MET A 175 -5.01 14.97 12.64
CA MET A 175 -6.31 14.35 12.54
C MET A 175 -6.90 14.18 13.93
N THR A 176 -8.16 14.56 14.08
CA THR A 176 -8.97 14.24 15.25
C THR A 176 -9.30 12.75 15.27
N LYS A 177 -9.60 12.21 16.46
CA LYS A 177 -10.06 10.82 16.59
C LYS A 177 -11.29 10.55 15.72
N LYS A 178 -12.20 11.52 15.58
CA LYS A 178 -13.39 11.42 14.74
C LYS A 178 -13.03 11.23 13.26
N GLU A 179 -12.06 11.98 12.73
CA GLU A 179 -11.63 11.81 11.33
C GLU A 179 -10.92 10.48 11.11
N ILE A 180 -10.17 10.00 12.10
CA ILE A 180 -9.52 8.70 12.07
C ILE A 180 -10.58 7.60 12.06
N ASP A 181 -11.58 7.68 12.93
CA ASP A 181 -12.69 6.72 12.97
C ASP A 181 -13.51 6.73 11.68
N GLN A 182 -13.69 7.90 11.07
CA GLN A 182 -14.33 8.01 9.76
C GLN A 182 -13.53 7.26 8.70
N SER A 183 -12.20 7.45 8.63
CA SER A 183 -11.33 6.69 7.71
C SER A 183 -11.40 5.17 7.98
N TRP A 184 -11.45 4.77 9.25
CA TRP A 184 -11.60 3.36 9.61
C TRP A 184 -12.97 2.78 9.30
N SER A 185 -14.02 3.59 9.27
CA SER A 185 -15.38 3.13 8.91
C SER A 185 -15.50 2.74 7.43
N GLN A 186 -14.62 3.24 6.58
CA GLN A 186 -14.59 2.92 5.15
C GLN A 186 -13.94 1.57 4.84
N THR A 187 -13.28 0.94 5.82
CA THR A 187 -12.69 -0.38 5.60
C THR A 187 -13.77 -1.43 5.42
N ARG A 188 -13.48 -2.46 4.60
CA ARG A 188 -14.41 -3.56 4.31
C ARG A 188 -14.58 -4.51 5.51
N GLN A 189 -13.77 -4.36 6.55
CA GLN A 189 -13.86 -5.17 7.76
C GLN A 189 -15.00 -4.68 8.66
N LYS A 190 -16.03 -5.53 8.85
CA LYS A 190 -17.27 -5.22 9.59
C LYS A 190 -17.05 -4.91 11.07
N ASN A 191 -15.95 -5.38 11.66
CA ASN A 191 -15.72 -5.29 13.11
C ASN A 191 -14.52 -4.44 13.53
N ASN A 192 -13.71 -3.90 12.60
CA ASN A 192 -12.55 -3.06 12.91
C ASN A 192 -11.64 -3.58 14.03
N LYS A 193 -11.53 -4.91 14.19
CA LYS A 193 -10.82 -5.55 15.32
C LYS A 193 -9.35 -5.15 15.39
N VAL A 194 -8.71 -5.02 14.23
CA VAL A 194 -7.31 -4.58 14.13
C VAL A 194 -7.15 -3.15 14.63
N GLN A 195 -8.05 -2.27 14.21
CA GLN A 195 -8.08 -0.87 14.61
C GLN A 195 -8.41 -0.70 16.10
N GLN A 196 -9.22 -1.60 16.67
CA GLN A 196 -9.52 -1.63 18.10
C GLN A 196 -8.33 -2.13 18.92
N ASN A 197 -7.69 -3.23 18.50
CA ASN A 197 -6.58 -3.85 19.22
C ASN A 197 -5.27 -3.03 19.09
N PHE A 198 -5.06 -2.37 17.94
CA PHE A 198 -3.84 -1.64 17.61
C PHE A 198 -4.15 -0.17 17.28
N GLY A 199 -5.00 0.45 18.07
CA GLY A 199 -5.51 1.80 17.80
C GLY A 199 -4.43 2.86 17.63
N GLN A 200 -3.34 2.79 18.41
CA GLN A 200 -2.24 3.75 18.31
C GLN A 200 -1.49 3.65 16.98
N GLU A 201 -1.07 2.44 16.60
CA GLU A 201 -0.31 2.21 15.36
C GLU A 201 -1.17 2.46 14.12
N MET A 202 -2.45 2.11 14.18
CA MET A 202 -3.40 2.40 13.11
C MET A 202 -3.66 3.89 12.97
N ALA A 203 -3.73 4.65 14.07
CA ALA A 203 -3.92 6.09 14.03
C ALA A 203 -2.69 6.79 13.42
N LYS A 204 -1.47 6.38 13.81
CA LYS A 204 -0.22 6.85 13.22
C LYS A 204 -0.17 6.57 11.71
N ARG A 205 -0.55 5.36 11.29
CA ARG A 205 -0.62 5.00 9.87
C ARG A 205 -1.60 5.87 9.10
N THR A 206 -2.81 6.07 9.63
CA THR A 206 -3.85 6.87 8.98
C THR A 206 -3.41 8.33 8.79
N VAL A 207 -2.83 8.96 9.81
CA VAL A 207 -2.38 10.36 9.67
C VAL A 207 -1.14 10.48 8.80
N LEU A 208 -0.22 9.50 8.86
CA LEU A 208 0.97 9.51 8.02
C LEU A 208 0.62 9.34 6.54
N ASN A 209 -0.26 8.41 6.19
CA ASN A 209 -0.68 8.19 4.80
C ASN A 209 -1.37 9.45 4.24
N ARG A 210 -2.17 10.15 5.05
CA ARG A 210 -2.74 11.46 4.67
C ARG A 210 -1.66 12.49 4.40
N ALA A 211 -0.68 12.63 5.29
CA ALA A 211 0.42 13.57 5.12
C ALA A 211 1.25 13.24 3.86
N ALA A 212 1.60 11.96 3.68
CA ALA A 212 2.40 11.47 2.57
C ALA A 212 1.74 11.69 1.20
N LYS A 213 0.41 11.66 1.12
CA LYS A 213 -0.32 11.83 -0.13
C LYS A 213 0.03 13.14 -0.84
N MET A 214 0.16 14.24 -0.10
CA MET A 214 0.53 15.53 -0.67
C MET A 214 1.91 15.44 -1.31
N PHE A 215 2.93 15.05 -0.52
CA PHE A 215 4.31 14.95 -0.97
C PHE A 215 4.50 14.03 -2.17
N ILE A 216 3.82 12.90 -2.17
CA ILE A 216 3.97 11.91 -3.24
C ILE A 216 3.25 12.36 -4.51
N ASN A 217 2.05 12.92 -4.41
CA ASN A 217 1.30 13.30 -5.60
C ASN A 217 1.76 14.63 -6.22
N THR A 218 2.59 15.39 -5.51
CA THR A 218 3.21 16.62 -6.02
C THR A 218 4.69 16.45 -6.36
N SER A 219 5.27 15.25 -6.21
CA SER A 219 6.66 15.02 -6.60
C SER A 219 6.80 14.92 -8.12
N ASP A 220 7.97 15.33 -8.63
CA ASP A 220 8.33 15.33 -10.05
C ASP A 220 8.75 13.93 -10.57
N ASP A 221 8.39 12.87 -9.83
CA ASP A 221 8.72 11.50 -10.21
C ASP A 221 7.87 11.03 -11.40
N SER A 222 8.37 10.00 -12.11
CA SER A 222 7.67 9.35 -13.22
C SER A 222 6.21 9.05 -12.90
N ASP A 223 5.30 9.36 -13.83
CA ASP A 223 3.85 9.05 -13.75
C ASP A 223 3.57 7.59 -13.34
N LEU A 224 4.49 6.67 -13.67
CA LEU A 224 4.42 5.26 -13.28
C LEU A 224 4.48 5.05 -11.77
N LEU A 225 5.37 5.77 -11.08
CA LEU A 225 5.50 5.67 -9.62
C LEU A 225 4.27 6.26 -8.95
N THR A 226 3.82 7.42 -9.41
CA THR A 226 2.61 8.09 -8.93
C THR A 226 1.39 7.21 -9.14
N GLY A 227 1.26 6.55 -10.29
CA GLY A 227 0.23 5.56 -10.57
C GLY A 227 0.26 4.37 -9.60
N ALA A 228 1.40 3.71 -9.44
CA ALA A 228 1.56 2.58 -8.52
C ALA A 228 1.22 2.95 -7.07
N ILE A 229 1.61 4.15 -6.65
CA ILE A 229 1.28 4.69 -5.32
C ILE A 229 -0.24 4.87 -5.20
N ASN A 230 -0.86 5.54 -6.15
CA ASN A 230 -2.29 5.81 -6.10
C ASN A 230 -3.11 4.50 -6.16
N ASP A 231 -2.69 3.51 -6.93
CA ASP A 231 -3.33 2.19 -6.97
C ASP A 231 -3.31 1.48 -5.61
N THR A 232 -2.25 1.68 -4.83
CA THR A 232 -2.11 1.03 -3.50
C THR A 232 -2.73 1.80 -2.34
N THR A 233 -3.18 3.05 -2.56
CA THR A 233 -3.67 3.94 -1.49
C THR A 233 -5.02 4.58 -1.77
N SER A 234 -5.49 4.57 -3.02
CA SER A 234 -6.83 5.04 -3.40
C SER A 234 -7.92 4.39 -2.56
N ASN A 235 -7.80 3.10 -2.27
CA ASN A 235 -8.76 2.34 -1.46
C ASN A 235 -8.81 2.70 0.03
N GLU A 236 -7.90 3.53 0.56
CA GLU A 236 -7.89 3.91 1.98
C GLU A 236 -8.66 5.22 2.28
N TYR A 237 -8.97 6.04 1.27
CA TYR A 237 -9.50 7.39 1.45
C TYR A 237 -10.55 7.85 0.43
N ASP A 238 -10.95 7.03 -0.55
CA ASP A 238 -12.05 7.41 -1.45
C ASP A 238 -13.37 7.36 -0.66
N ASP A 239 -14.11 8.49 -0.64
CA ASP A 239 -15.41 8.61 0.02
C ASP A 239 -16.50 7.77 -0.70
N GLU A 240 -16.20 7.31 -1.91
CA GLU A 240 -17.05 6.42 -2.69
C GLU A 240 -16.52 4.99 -2.63
N ARG A 241 -17.38 4.03 -2.26
CA ARG A 241 -17.07 2.60 -2.40
C ARG A 241 -16.87 2.31 -3.88
N ARG A 242 -15.62 2.10 -4.31
CA ARG A 242 -15.38 1.48 -5.61
C ARG A 242 -15.87 0.05 -5.56
N ASP A 243 -16.86 -0.25 -6.39
CA ASP A 243 -17.29 -1.62 -6.63
C ASP A 243 -16.16 -2.34 -7.38
N VAL A 244 -15.52 -3.29 -6.72
CA VAL A 244 -14.48 -4.16 -7.30
C VAL A 244 -15.04 -5.50 -7.75
N THR A 245 -16.37 -5.60 -7.89
CA THR A 245 -16.98 -6.68 -8.66
C THR A 245 -16.35 -6.65 -10.06
N PRO A 246 -15.77 -7.76 -10.55
CA PRO A 246 -15.13 -7.77 -11.87
C PRO A 246 -16.13 -7.27 -12.91
N VAL A 247 -15.90 -6.10 -13.48
CA VAL A 247 -16.67 -5.61 -14.62
C VAL A 247 -16.30 -6.53 -15.77
N GLU A 248 -17.24 -7.35 -16.24
CA GLU A 248 -17.00 -8.25 -17.38
C GLU A 248 -16.68 -7.48 -18.67
N ASP A 249 -17.03 -6.19 -18.70
CA ASP A 249 -16.87 -5.26 -19.82
C ASP A 249 -15.73 -4.26 -19.57
N GLU A 250 -14.51 -4.77 -19.38
CA GLU A 250 -13.23 -4.16 -19.84
C GLU A 250 -12.08 -5.10 -19.47
N LYS A 251 -12.20 -6.37 -19.88
CA LYS A 251 -11.03 -7.25 -19.96
C LYS A 251 -10.19 -6.80 -21.14
N GLN A 252 -9.41 -5.72 -21.00
CA GLN A 252 -8.15 -5.67 -21.72
C GLN A 252 -7.31 -6.81 -21.16
N SER A 253 -7.45 -8.00 -21.75
CA SER A 253 -6.62 -9.13 -21.38
C SER A 253 -5.16 -8.74 -21.53
N THR A 254 -4.27 -9.33 -20.75
CA THR A 254 -2.83 -9.12 -20.94
C THR A 254 -2.42 -9.46 -22.37
N ASP A 255 -3.12 -10.36 -23.06
CA ASP A 255 -2.94 -10.64 -24.49
C ASP A 255 -3.37 -9.46 -25.40
N GLU A 256 -4.42 -8.70 -25.06
CA GLU A 256 -4.83 -7.49 -25.79
C GLU A 256 -3.91 -6.30 -25.52
N LEU A 257 -3.37 -6.19 -24.31
CA LEU A 257 -2.30 -5.24 -23.98
C LEU A 257 -0.99 -5.62 -24.67
N LEU A 258 -0.67 -6.92 -24.78
CA LEU A 258 0.48 -7.46 -25.52
C LEU A 258 0.33 -7.25 -27.04
N GLU A 259 -0.86 -7.48 -27.60
CA GLU A 259 -1.17 -7.21 -29.01
C GLU A 259 -1.18 -5.71 -29.30
N GLY A 260 -1.81 -4.90 -28.45
CA GLY A 260 -1.80 -3.44 -28.56
C GLY A 260 -0.38 -2.88 -28.51
N PHE A 261 0.46 -3.46 -27.65
CA PHE A 261 1.88 -3.14 -27.54
C PHE A 261 2.67 -3.56 -28.79
N GLN A 262 2.49 -4.77 -29.32
CA GLN A 262 3.11 -5.24 -30.57
C GLN A 262 2.67 -4.40 -31.78
N LYS A 263 1.38 -4.05 -31.87
CA LYS A 263 0.84 -3.11 -32.87
C LYS A 263 1.45 -1.71 -32.72
N SER A 264 1.69 -1.24 -31.49
CA SER A 264 2.40 0.01 -31.21
C SER A 264 3.87 -0.02 -31.67
N GLN A 265 4.55 -1.16 -31.54
CA GLN A 265 5.92 -1.38 -32.04
C GLN A 265 5.96 -1.33 -33.58
N GLU A 266 4.97 -1.93 -34.25
CA GLU A 266 4.86 -1.90 -35.72
C GLU A 266 4.43 -0.52 -36.26
N ALA A 267 3.54 0.18 -35.54
CA ALA A 267 3.08 1.52 -35.89
C ALA A 267 4.16 2.59 -35.65
N LYS A 268 5.00 2.46 -34.62
CA LYS A 268 6.18 3.31 -34.40
C LYS A 268 7.30 3.03 -35.41
N ALA A 269 7.47 1.77 -35.85
CA ALA A 269 8.35 1.44 -36.96
C ALA A 269 7.86 1.97 -38.34
N LYS A 270 6.57 2.34 -38.44
CA LYS A 270 5.93 2.85 -39.67
C LYS A 270 5.41 4.29 -39.60
N GLY A 271 5.54 4.98 -38.46
CA GLY A 271 5.28 6.41 -38.29
C GLY A 271 3.85 6.91 -38.56
N VAL A 272 2.81 6.38 -37.90
CA VAL A 272 1.44 6.95 -37.98
C VAL A 272 0.73 6.94 -36.61
N SER A 273 0.03 8.04 -36.27
CA SER A 273 -0.76 8.25 -35.04
C SER A 273 -2.27 8.31 -35.34
N ASN A 274 -3.12 7.77 -34.46
CA ASN A 274 -4.33 8.48 -33.99
C ASN A 274 -5.15 7.80 -32.87
N ASN A 275 -5.49 8.65 -31.88
CA ASN A 275 -6.74 8.87 -31.10
C ASN A 275 -7.86 7.80 -30.97
N GLY A 276 -8.18 7.50 -29.69
CA GLY A 276 -9.45 7.85 -29.00
C GLY A 276 -10.71 6.98 -29.23
N ASN A 277 -11.33 6.46 -28.16
CA ASN A 277 -12.55 7.03 -27.52
C ASN A 277 -13.29 6.05 -26.55
N SER A 278 -13.83 6.64 -25.48
CA SER A 278 -14.90 6.28 -24.50
C SER A 278 -15.91 5.14 -24.77
N ASN A 279 -16.50 4.48 -23.75
CA ASN A 279 -17.69 4.96 -22.99
C ASN A 279 -18.33 3.95 -21.98
N GLU A 280 -18.72 4.45 -20.80
CA GLU A 280 -19.88 4.20 -19.89
C GLU A 280 -20.62 2.84 -19.75
N GLY A 281 -20.51 2.19 -18.55
CA GLY A 281 -21.52 2.21 -17.46
C GLY A 281 -22.67 1.16 -17.38
N LYS A 282 -22.75 0.39 -16.27
CA LYS A 282 -23.95 0.20 -15.38
C LYS A 282 -23.78 -0.84 -14.24
N GLU A 283 -24.35 -0.51 -13.08
CA GLU A 283 -24.30 -1.19 -11.77
C GLU A 283 -25.28 -2.39 -11.60
N ALA A 284 -24.88 -3.36 -10.77
CA ALA A 284 -25.79 -4.15 -9.92
C ALA A 284 -25.02 -4.75 -8.72
N SER A 285 -25.54 -4.55 -7.51
CA SER A 285 -24.90 -4.78 -6.22
C SER A 285 -25.16 -6.16 -5.61
N GLU A 286 -24.17 -6.76 -4.94
CA GLU A 286 -24.40 -7.81 -3.93
C GLU A 286 -23.30 -7.87 -2.85
N GLU A 287 -23.74 -7.97 -1.58
CA GLU A 287 -22.92 -7.91 -0.37
C GLU A 287 -22.06 -9.17 -0.13
N VAL A 288 -20.81 -8.99 0.34
CA VAL A 288 -20.02 -10.08 0.92
C VAL A 288 -19.32 -9.69 2.23
N ALA A 289 -19.62 -10.50 3.25
CA ALA A 289 -19.20 -10.44 4.65
C ALA A 289 -17.75 -10.91 4.85
N ASP A 290 -17.20 -10.69 6.05
CA ASP A 290 -15.82 -10.35 6.45
C ASP A 290 -15.03 -11.44 7.23
N GLY A 291 -13.69 -11.38 7.25
CA GLY A 291 -12.81 -12.43 7.81
C GLY A 291 -11.33 -12.06 7.95
N GLN A 292 -11.01 -10.91 8.53
CA GLN A 292 -9.68 -10.69 9.11
C GLN A 292 -9.75 -10.85 10.65
N THR A 293 -9.45 -12.05 11.15
CA THR A 293 -9.29 -12.27 12.61
C THR A 293 -8.02 -12.99 13.04
N GLU A 294 -7.15 -13.45 12.14
CA GLU A 294 -6.10 -14.41 12.53
C GLU A 294 -4.68 -13.82 12.67
N LEU A 295 -4.43 -12.53 12.39
CA LEU A 295 -3.05 -12.01 12.28
C LEU A 295 -2.44 -11.40 13.55
N PHE A 296 -3.07 -11.53 14.73
CA PHE A 296 -2.57 -10.92 15.97
C PHE A 296 -2.45 -11.87 17.17
N ASN A 297 -2.51 -13.18 16.94
CA ASN A 297 -2.55 -14.14 18.05
C ASN A 297 -1.22 -14.78 18.42
N GLU A 298 -0.08 -14.33 17.89
CA GLU A 298 1.22 -14.85 18.31
C GLU A 298 1.98 -13.86 19.17
N GLY A 299 1.79 -13.99 20.48
CA GLY A 299 2.70 -13.43 21.47
C GLY A 299 2.53 -14.09 22.83
N THR A 300 3.51 -14.90 23.26
CA THR A 300 4.01 -14.83 24.64
C THR A 300 5.33 -15.60 24.81
N ILE A 301 6.43 -14.86 24.94
CA ILE A 301 7.56 -15.25 25.79
C ILE A 301 7.15 -14.86 27.21
N LYS A 302 7.09 -15.83 28.12
CA LYS A 302 6.84 -15.59 29.56
C LYS A 302 8.14 -15.10 30.23
N PRO A 303 8.10 -14.12 31.14
CA PRO A 303 9.24 -13.81 31.99
C PRO A 303 9.42 -14.93 33.03
N ALA A 304 10.67 -15.32 33.25
CA ALA A 304 11.06 -16.22 34.34
C ALA A 304 11.35 -15.36 35.57
N ASP A 305 10.52 -15.51 36.61
CA ASP A 305 10.79 -14.99 37.94
C ASP A 305 11.33 -16.11 38.84
N GLU A 306 12.37 -15.70 39.57
CA GLU A 306 12.77 -16.10 40.92
C GLU A 306 13.45 -17.47 41.14
N ALA A 307 14.76 -17.32 41.31
CA ALA A 307 15.71 -18.12 42.05
C ALA A 307 15.16 -18.81 43.30
N ASP A 308 15.40 -20.12 43.37
CA ASP A 308 15.65 -20.81 44.62
C ASP A 308 17.07 -20.48 45.11
N SER A 309 17.17 -20.11 46.39
CA SER A 309 18.37 -19.92 47.25
C SER A 309 18.98 -18.53 47.34
#